data_AF-A0A1W9GP62-F1
#
_entry.id   AF-A0A1W9GP62-F1
#
_cell.length_a   1.000
_cell.length_b   1.000
_cell.length_c   1.000
_cell.angle_alpha   90.00
_cell.angle_beta   90.00
_cell.angle_gamma   90.00
#
_symmetry.space_group_name_H-M   'P 1'
#
loop_
_entity.id
_entity.type
_entity.pdbx_description
1 polymer ?
#
loop_
_entity_poly.entity_id
_entity_poly.type
_entity_poly.pdbx_seq_one_letter_code
_entity_poly.pdbx_strand_id
1 'polypeptide(L)'
;MISLSPWEWVTERFIEKQFGLIAPLFQEIAFDKEVPILDLHEALSDWERNITEARAYVAQVIEHIWESMPALMARLPRIQGTPRSFKP
;
A
#
# COMPACT_ATOMS: atom_id res chain seq x y z
N MET A 1 -3.85 -17.48 -19.24
CA MET A 1 -4.70 -16.27 -19.18
C MET A 1 -5.02 -16.06 -17.72
N ILE A 2 -4.29 -15.17 -17.04
CA ILE A 2 -4.46 -14.95 -15.60
C ILE A 2 -5.44 -13.79 -15.46
N SER A 3 -6.63 -14.07 -14.94
CA SER A 3 -7.56 -13.05 -14.49
C SER A 3 -7.02 -12.52 -13.17
N LEU A 4 -6.42 -11.31 -13.22
CA LEU A 4 -6.09 -10.53 -12.05
C LEU A 4 -7.16 -9.44 -11.92
N SER A 5 -7.56 -9.17 -10.68
CA SER A 5 -8.40 -8.03 -10.32
C SER A 5 -7.84 -6.74 -10.97
N PRO A 6 -8.68 -5.83 -11.53
CA PRO A 6 -8.20 -4.69 -12.30
C PRO A 6 -7.40 -3.65 -11.50
N TRP A 7 -7.27 -3.76 -10.18
CA TRP A 7 -6.88 -2.64 -9.31
C TRP A 7 -5.58 -2.85 -8.51
N GLU A 8 -5.14 -4.10 -8.30
CA GLU A 8 -4.04 -4.43 -7.35
C GLU A 8 -2.63 -3.97 -7.80
N TRP A 9 -2.42 -3.73 -9.10
CA TRP A 9 -1.14 -3.24 -9.64
C TRP A 9 -1.22 -1.83 -10.20
N VAL A 10 -2.39 -1.20 -10.07
CA VAL A 10 -2.67 0.05 -10.75
C VAL A 10 -2.06 1.20 -9.99
N THR A 11 -2.19 1.31 -8.67
CA THR A 11 -1.92 2.59 -8.00
C THR A 11 -0.50 3.11 -8.16
N GLU A 12 0.55 2.35 -7.85
CA GLU A 12 1.94 2.85 -7.97
C GLU A 12 2.35 3.09 -9.43
N ARG A 13 2.13 2.10 -10.29
CA ARG A 13 2.48 2.20 -11.72
C ARG A 13 1.64 3.25 -12.44
N PHE A 14 0.40 3.46 -12.01
CA PHE A 14 -0.47 4.52 -12.50
C PHE A 14 0.01 5.88 -12.02
N ILE A 15 0.37 6.02 -10.74
CA ILE A 15 0.88 7.29 -10.20
C ILE A 15 2.18 7.67 -10.91
N GLU A 16 3.09 6.71 -11.11
CA GLU A 16 4.32 6.93 -11.87
C GLU A 16 4.03 7.30 -13.33
N LYS A 17 3.18 6.52 -14.01
CA LYS A 17 2.86 6.75 -15.44
C LYS A 17 2.13 8.07 -15.68
N GLN A 18 1.21 8.46 -14.79
CA GLN A 18 0.35 9.64 -14.99
C GLN A 18 0.98 10.92 -14.45
N PHE A 19 1.74 10.83 -13.35
CA PHE A 19 2.24 12.00 -12.64
C PHE A 19 3.77 12.06 -12.56
N GLY A 20 4.49 11.03 -13.01
CA GLY A 20 5.95 10.96 -12.91
C GLY A 20 6.43 10.89 -11.46
N LEU A 21 5.56 10.51 -10.53
CA LEU A 21 5.86 10.42 -9.09
C LEU A 21 6.00 8.96 -8.70
N ILE A 22 7.03 8.67 -7.92
CA ILE A 22 7.15 7.37 -7.26
C ILE A 22 6.38 7.47 -5.96
N ALA A 23 5.40 6.58 -5.78
CA ALA A 23 4.60 6.46 -4.57
C ALA A 23 4.84 5.09 -3.96
N PRO A 24 5.86 4.92 -3.10
CA PRO A 24 6.22 3.62 -2.55
C PRO A 24 5.16 3.10 -1.58
N LEU A 25 5.02 1.78 -1.49
CA LEU A 25 4.08 1.12 -0.58
C LEU A 25 4.42 1.42 0.88
N PHE A 26 3.39 1.40 1.73
CA PHE A 26 3.56 1.50 3.18
C PHE A 26 4.57 0.47 3.72
N GLN A 27 4.44 -0.80 3.29
CA GLN A 27 5.33 -1.87 3.75
C GLN A 27 6.74 -1.77 3.18
N GLU A 28 6.90 -1.19 1.99
CA GLU A 28 8.22 -0.91 1.40
C GLU A 28 8.94 0.09 2.29
N ILE A 29 8.26 1.16 2.68
CA ILE A 29 8.85 2.17 3.55
C ILE A 29 9.06 1.66 4.97
N ALA A 30 8.09 0.97 5.57
CA ALA A 30 8.18 0.58 6.97
C ALA A 30 9.11 -0.62 7.19
N PHE A 31 9.23 -1.53 6.21
CA PHE A 31 9.88 -2.83 6.39
C PHE A 31 10.71 -3.33 5.19
N ASP A 32 10.89 -2.52 4.14
CA ASP A 32 11.58 -2.92 2.91
C ASP A 32 10.91 -4.14 2.23
N LYS A 33 9.57 -4.21 2.30
CA LYS A 33 8.74 -5.28 1.69
C LYS A 33 7.83 -4.73 0.59
N GLU A 34 7.97 -5.25 -0.62
CA GLU A 34 7.13 -4.92 -1.79
C GLU A 34 5.78 -5.67 -1.76
N VAL A 35 5.06 -5.59 -0.65
CA VAL A 35 3.74 -6.23 -0.47
C VAL A 35 2.71 -5.18 -0.07
N PRO A 36 1.58 -5.06 -0.78
CA PRO A 36 0.56 -4.10 -0.42
C PRO A 36 -0.17 -4.51 0.86
N ILE A 37 -0.72 -3.52 1.56
CA ILE A 37 -1.84 -3.76 2.47
C ILE A 37 -3.08 -3.67 1.59
N LEU A 38 -3.83 -4.76 1.47
CA LEU A 38 -4.99 -4.83 0.60
C LEU A 38 -6.17 -4.04 1.19
N ASP A 39 -6.95 -3.41 0.34
CA ASP A 39 -8.23 -2.85 0.77
C ASP A 39 -9.23 -3.96 1.12
N LEU A 40 -10.27 -3.64 1.90
CA LEU A 40 -11.24 -4.62 2.38
C LEU A 40 -11.83 -5.50 1.26
N HIS A 41 -12.18 -4.90 0.12
CA HIS A 41 -12.79 -5.59 -1.01
C HIS A 41 -11.79 -6.46 -1.80
N GLU A 42 -10.49 -6.15 -1.72
CA GLU A 42 -9.43 -6.94 -2.32
C GLU A 42 -9.07 -8.13 -1.41
N ALA A 43 -9.03 -7.90 -0.09
CA ALA A 43 -8.72 -8.93 0.88
C ALA A 43 -9.86 -9.94 1.09
N LEU A 44 -11.11 -9.48 1.01
CA LEU A 44 -12.30 -10.28 1.31
C LEU A 44 -13.36 -10.07 0.21
N SER A 45 -13.46 -11.01 -0.72
CA SER A 45 -14.38 -10.91 -1.88
C SER A 45 -15.86 -10.89 -1.50
N ASP A 46 -16.24 -11.46 -0.35
CA ASP A 46 -17.62 -11.51 0.16
C ASP A 46 -17.82 -10.66 1.43
N TRP A 47 -17.01 -9.62 1.62
CA TRP A 47 -17.03 -8.79 2.84
C TRP A 47 -18.43 -8.25 3.21
N GLU A 48 -19.28 -7.95 2.22
CA GLU A 48 -20.64 -7.46 2.43
C GLU A 48 -21.54 -8.49 3.14
N ARG A 49 -21.27 -9.78 2.94
CA ARG A 49 -22.05 -10.88 3.50
C ARG A 49 -21.55 -11.31 4.87
N ASN A 50 -20.30 -11.03 5.20
CA ASN A 50 -19.69 -11.36 6.49
C ASN A 50 -19.09 -10.13 7.19
N ILE A 51 -19.97 -9.28 7.74
CA ILE A 51 -19.59 -8.04 8.42
C ILE A 51 -18.64 -8.29 9.60
N THR A 52 -18.75 -9.44 10.29
CA THR A 52 -17.87 -9.78 11.41
C THR A 52 -16.43 -9.94 10.94
N GLU A 53 -16.22 -10.69 9.86
CA GLU A 53 -14.89 -10.91 9.28
C GLU A 53 -14.34 -9.63 8.65
N ALA A 54 -15.20 -8.86 7.96
CA ALA A 54 -14.82 -7.55 7.43
C ALA A 54 -14.31 -6.60 8.52
N ARG A 55 -15.01 -6.54 9.66
CA ARG A 55 -14.59 -5.74 10.82
C ARG A 55 -13.30 -6.25 11.43
N ALA A 56 -13.13 -7.57 11.53
CA ALA A 56 -11.90 -8.17 12.05
C ALA A 56 -10.71 -7.81 11.16
N TYR A 57 -10.87 -7.87 9.84
CA TYR A 57 -9.83 -7.46 8.89
C TYR A 57 -9.46 -5.98 9.03
N VAL A 58 -10.45 -5.09 9.07
CA VAL A 58 -10.19 -3.64 9.25
C VAL A 58 -9.47 -3.37 10.57
N ALA A 59 -9.89 -4.02 11.66
CA ALA A 59 -9.23 -3.89 12.95
C ALA A 59 -7.77 -4.37 12.90
N GLN A 60 -7.51 -5.50 12.23
CA GLN A 60 -6.17 -6.03 12.02
C GLN A 60 -5.29 -5.06 11.21
N VAL A 61 -5.81 -4.46 10.14
CA VAL A 61 -5.09 -3.47 9.34
C VAL A 61 -4.75 -2.23 10.16
N ILE A 62 -5.70 -1.73 10.95
CA ILE A 62 -5.47 -0.57 11.84
C ILE A 62 -4.38 -0.88 12.85
N GLU A 63 -4.45 -2.03 13.52
CA GLU A 63 -3.42 -2.44 14.49
C GLU A 63 -2.06 -2.59 13.81
N HIS A 64 -2.00 -3.23 12.64
CA HIS A 64 -0.76 -3.38 11.90
C HIS A 64 -0.14 -2.04 11.53
N ILE A 65 -0.92 -1.07 11.05
CA ILE A 65 -0.43 0.29 10.74
C ILE A 65 0.10 0.94 12.02
N TRP A 66 -0.67 0.87 13.11
CA TRP A 66 -0.31 1.46 14.39
C TRP A 66 1.01 0.90 14.95
N GLU A 67 1.15 -0.43 15.00
CA GLU A 67 2.36 -1.11 15.44
C GLU A 67 3.56 -0.82 14.52
N SER A 68 3.31 -0.54 13.25
CA SER A 68 4.34 -0.22 12.26
C SER A 68 4.82 1.23 12.32
N MET A 69 4.11 2.12 13.02
CA MET A 69 4.44 3.55 13.08
C MET A 69 5.88 3.85 13.52
N PRO A 70 6.45 3.21 14.57
CA PRO A 70 7.84 3.46 14.94
C PRO A 70 8.84 3.14 13.82
N ALA A 71 8.61 2.02 13.10
CA ALA A 71 9.44 1.59 11.99
C ALA A 71 9.33 2.54 10.79
N LEU A 72 8.11 3.00 10.50
CA LEU A 72 7.84 4.04 9.50
C LEU A 72 8.57 5.35 9.85
N MET A 73 8.36 5.88 11.06
CA MET A 73 8.94 7.16 11.49
C MET A 73 10.48 7.14 11.46
N ALA A 74 11.10 6.01 11.79
CA ALA A 74 12.55 5.83 11.70
C ALA A 74 13.09 5.90 10.25
N ARG A 75 12.24 5.60 9.26
CA ARG A 75 12.61 5.55 7.84
C ARG A 75 12.10 6.73 7.01
N LEU A 76 11.11 7.50 7.50
CA LEU A 76 10.61 8.71 6.84
C LEU A 76 11.69 9.71 6.40
N PRO A 77 12.77 9.97 7.16
CA PRO A 77 13.83 10.87 6.71
C PRO A 77 14.53 10.41 5.42
N ARG A 78 14.50 9.11 5.09
CA ARG A 78 15.05 8.57 3.84
C ARG A 78 14.20 8.90 2.61
N ILE A 79 12.94 9.32 2.83
CA ILE A 79 11.96 9.66 1.79
C ILE A 79 12.01 11.15 1.48
N GLN A 80 12.59 11.98 2.36
CA GLN A 80 12.70 13.42 2.14
C GLN A 80 13.82 13.73 1.13
N GLY A 81 13.41 13.91 -0.13
CA GLY A 81 14.04 14.91 -1.01
C GLY A 81 15.31 14.52 -1.77
N THR A 82 15.29 13.43 -2.55
CA THR A 82 16.04 13.45 -3.81
C THR A 82 15.07 13.69 -4.96
N PRO A 83 14.97 14.92 -5.51
CA PRO A 83 14.52 15.06 -6.88
C PRO A 83 15.56 14.32 -7.73
N ARG A 84 15.22 13.14 -8.25
CA ARG A 84 16.04 12.59 -9.34
C ARG A 84 15.83 13.49 -10.54
N SER A 85 16.94 14.05 -11.04
CA SER A 85 16.97 14.83 -12.28
C SER A 85 16.16 14.12 -13.35
N PHE A 86 15.02 14.71 -13.71
CA PHE A 86 14.35 14.39 -14.94
C PHE A 86 15.27 14.88 -16.05
N LYS A 87 15.94 13.96 -16.76
CA LYS A 87 16.56 14.30 -18.03
C LYS A 87 15.46 14.23 -19.10
N PRO A 88 15.29 15.29 -19.92
CA PRO A 88 14.29 15.30 -20.99
C PRO A 88 14.54 14.20 -22.02
#